data_AF-A0A7C3WZL8-F1
#
_entry.id   AF-A0A7C3WZL8-F1
#
_cell.length_a   1.000
_cell.length_b   1.000
_cell.length_c   1.000
_cell.angle_alpha   90.00
_cell.angle_beta   90.00
_cell.angle_gamma   90.00
#
_symmetry.space_group_name_H-M   'P 1'
#
loop_
_entity.id
_entity.type
_entity.pdbx_description
1 polymer ?
#
loop_
_entity_poly.entity_id
_entity_poly.type
_entity_poly.pdbx_seq_one_letter_code
_entity_poly.pdbx_strand_id
1 'polypeptide(L)'
;MRREKRRIARPFRRRSLYSLLSLATVFLLVLSCCTGCGRGSETLSASDYQKRISEIHDGVAWDLGYVIESLGEVSGDEYYHLQEVGEVFARARDIFAGAYRALEALDPPEEALELHLDLMHFYADGEREAGTMVNSLGLFQIVLPMLADVDNLALPSLPDQPQPQEIRGAAEEDRRTMEDYLRELEGITPPEDLREYLEKVRGLFGSLRDMVSGVLQAVPAKELESLADFRQRFVPVQGEASGLRGTVQAYLVGAGSRIDGLIERGGELAARIKRL
;
A
#
# COMPACT_ATOMS: atom_id res chain seq x y z
N MET A 1 29.54 -38.24 -38.33
CA MET A 1 30.64 -38.06 -39.31
C MET A 1 30.06 -37.42 -40.57
N ARG A 2 30.67 -36.32 -41.06
CA ARG A 2 30.46 -35.60 -42.35
C ARG A 2 29.07 -34.96 -42.55
N ARG A 3 28.84 -33.66 -42.29
CA ARG A 3 29.24 -32.45 -43.06
C ARG A 3 29.14 -32.59 -44.58
N GLU A 4 28.16 -31.92 -45.18
CA GLU A 4 28.34 -31.29 -46.48
C GLU A 4 27.61 -29.94 -46.54
N LYS A 5 28.39 -28.89 -46.78
CA LYS A 5 27.96 -27.53 -47.10
C LYS A 5 27.82 -27.44 -48.62
N ARG A 6 26.75 -26.82 -49.12
CA ARG A 6 26.82 -26.04 -50.38
C ARG A 6 26.11 -24.70 -50.21
N ARG A 7 26.67 -23.73 -50.93
CA ARG A 7 26.61 -22.30 -50.73
C ARG A 7 25.95 -21.65 -51.96
N ILE A 8 25.28 -20.53 -51.71
CA ILE A 8 25.08 -19.35 -52.59
C ILE A 8 24.01 -19.46 -53.70
N ALA A 9 22.97 -18.63 -53.58
CA ALA A 9 22.71 -17.50 -54.49
C ALA A 9 21.64 -16.57 -53.89
N ARG A 10 21.99 -15.30 -53.66
CA ARG A 10 21.02 -14.21 -53.47
C ARG A 10 20.44 -13.80 -54.82
N PRO A 11 19.21 -13.28 -54.86
CA PRO A 11 18.95 -12.11 -55.68
C PRO A 11 18.51 -10.93 -54.83
N PHE A 12 19.22 -9.83 -55.07
CA PHE A 12 18.99 -8.49 -54.58
C PHE A 12 17.84 -7.85 -55.40
N ARG A 13 16.95 -7.15 -54.69
CA ARG A 13 16.18 -5.96 -55.11
C ARG A 13 15.65 -5.89 -56.56
N ARG A 14 14.32 -5.91 -56.67
CA ARG A 14 13.61 -4.86 -57.42
C ARG A 14 12.64 -4.16 -56.48
N ARG A 15 13.06 -2.96 -56.03
CA ARG A 15 12.22 -1.98 -55.35
C ARG A 15 11.13 -1.56 -56.35
N SER A 16 9.89 -1.89 -56.03
CA SER A 16 8.71 -1.44 -56.77
C SER A 16 8.35 -0.04 -56.29
N LEU A 17 8.43 0.93 -57.20
CA LEU A 17 8.10 2.36 -57.00
C LEU A 17 6.63 2.61 -56.59
N TYR A 18 5.81 1.56 -56.45
CA TYR A 18 4.40 1.64 -56.09
C TYR A 18 4.14 1.71 -54.58
N SER A 19 5.15 1.50 -53.72
CA SER A 19 5.02 1.61 -52.26
C SER A 19 5.28 3.02 -51.70
N LEU A 20 5.76 3.95 -52.53
CA LEU A 20 6.02 5.34 -52.12
C LEU A 20 4.86 6.29 -52.48
N LEU A 21 4.15 6.03 -53.60
CA LEU A 21 2.94 6.79 -53.92
C LEU A 21 1.77 6.46 -52.98
N SER A 22 1.65 5.20 -52.55
CA SER A 22 0.60 4.76 -51.62
C SER A 22 0.81 5.26 -50.18
N LEU A 23 2.06 5.48 -49.75
CA LEU A 23 2.34 6.09 -48.45
C LEU A 23 2.06 7.60 -48.44
N ALA A 24 2.34 8.30 -49.53
CA ALA A 24 2.10 9.75 -49.62
C ALA A 24 0.61 10.10 -49.65
N THR A 25 -0.23 9.29 -50.30
CA THR A 25 -1.68 9.51 -50.32
C THR A 25 -2.35 9.18 -48.98
N VAL A 26 -1.87 8.16 -48.27
CA VAL A 26 -2.33 7.85 -46.91
C VAL A 26 -1.86 8.92 -45.91
N PHE A 27 -0.63 9.44 -46.04
CA PHE A 27 -0.13 10.49 -45.15
C PHE A 27 -0.85 11.83 -45.37
N LEU A 28 -1.24 12.17 -46.61
CA LEU A 28 -2.05 13.36 -46.91
C LEU A 28 -3.53 13.21 -46.52
N LEU A 29 -4.10 12.00 -46.58
CA LEU A 29 -5.45 11.74 -46.04
C LEU A 29 -5.48 11.72 -44.51
N VAL A 30 -4.41 11.27 -43.85
CA VAL A 30 -4.25 11.38 -42.39
C VAL A 30 -4.07 12.85 -41.98
N LEU A 31 -3.32 13.65 -42.75
CA LEU A 31 -3.14 15.09 -42.46
C LEU A 31 -4.39 15.94 -42.75
N SER A 32 -5.23 15.57 -43.73
CA SER A 32 -6.51 16.26 -43.98
C SER A 32 -7.68 15.75 -43.11
N CYS A 33 -7.48 14.68 -42.33
CA CYS A 33 -8.36 14.32 -41.21
C CYS A 33 -7.88 14.92 -39.87
N CYS A 34 -6.75 15.64 -39.84
CA CYS A 34 -6.21 16.29 -38.63
C CYS A 34 -6.54 17.79 -38.51
N THR A 35 -7.41 18.35 -39.35
CA THR A 35 -8.00 19.69 -39.14
C THR A 35 -9.40 19.64 -38.52
N GLY A 36 -9.73 18.55 -37.82
CA GLY A 36 -11.04 18.35 -37.20
C GLY A 36 -11.06 17.23 -36.17
N CYS A 37 -10.15 17.25 -35.19
CA CYS A 37 -10.30 16.53 -33.92
C CYS A 37 -10.01 17.48 -32.75
N GLY A 38 -10.67 18.63 -32.76
CA GLY A 38 -11.03 19.26 -31.50
C GLY A 38 -11.99 18.30 -30.81
N ARG A 39 -11.58 17.73 -29.67
CA ARG A 39 -12.56 17.44 -28.63
C ARG A 39 -13.21 18.79 -28.35
N GLY A 40 -14.42 18.99 -28.87
CA GLY A 40 -15.22 20.15 -28.55
C GLY A 40 -15.67 20.04 -27.09
N SER A 41 -14.77 20.29 -26.16
CA SER A 41 -15.13 21.00 -24.95
C SER A 41 -14.94 22.46 -25.30
N GLU A 42 -16.04 23.17 -25.54
CA GLU A 42 -15.96 24.62 -25.46
C GLU A 42 -15.42 24.95 -24.07
N THR A 43 -14.33 25.72 -24.01
CA THR A 43 -13.76 26.19 -22.75
C THR A 43 -14.87 26.83 -21.95
N LEU A 44 -15.06 26.34 -20.72
CA LEU A 44 -16.18 26.76 -19.90
C LEU A 44 -16.06 28.26 -19.59
N SER A 45 -17.21 28.94 -19.51
CA SER A 45 -17.20 30.29 -18.93
C SER A 45 -16.71 30.21 -17.48
N ALA A 46 -16.07 31.28 -16.97
CA ALA A 46 -15.60 31.32 -15.58
C ALA A 46 -16.70 30.97 -14.57
N SER A 47 -17.93 31.44 -14.81
CA SER A 47 -19.08 31.14 -13.96
C SER A 47 -19.52 29.68 -14.04
N ASP A 48 -19.57 29.09 -15.24
CA ASP A 48 -19.94 27.67 -15.39
C ASP A 48 -18.88 26.74 -14.82
N TYR A 49 -17.60 27.10 -15.02
CA TYR A 49 -16.46 26.39 -14.46
C TYR A 49 -16.47 26.47 -12.92
N GLN A 50 -16.62 27.67 -12.35
CA GLN A 50 -16.76 27.88 -10.91
C GLN A 50 -17.89 27.04 -10.33
N LYS A 51 -19.06 27.05 -10.95
CA LYS A 51 -20.19 26.24 -10.50
C LYS A 51 -19.85 24.74 -10.48
N ARG A 52 -19.22 24.23 -11.54
CA ARG A 52 -18.83 22.81 -11.63
C ARG A 52 -17.80 22.41 -10.59
N ILE A 53 -16.76 23.21 -10.39
CA ILE A 53 -15.74 22.90 -9.38
C ILE A 53 -16.29 23.05 -7.96
N SER A 54 -17.22 23.98 -7.71
CA SER A 54 -17.95 24.06 -6.44
C SER A 54 -18.76 22.78 -6.19
N GLU A 55 -19.52 22.30 -7.17
CA GLU A 55 -20.30 21.06 -7.05
C GLU A 55 -19.40 19.84 -6.75
N ILE A 56 -18.27 19.72 -7.44
CA ILE A 56 -17.29 18.65 -7.18
C ILE A 56 -16.71 18.77 -5.77
N HIS A 57 -16.26 19.97 -5.39
CA HIS A 57 -15.56 20.19 -4.13
C HIS A 57 -16.48 20.08 -2.90
N ASP A 58 -17.70 20.61 -2.99
CA ASP A 58 -18.71 20.47 -1.94
C ASP A 58 -19.14 19.00 -1.80
N GLY A 59 -19.22 18.25 -2.91
CA GLY A 59 -19.46 16.81 -2.89
C GLY A 59 -18.38 16.04 -2.11
N VAL A 60 -17.11 16.34 -2.38
CA VAL A 60 -15.99 15.76 -1.62
C VAL A 60 -16.08 16.09 -0.12
N ALA A 61 -16.36 17.35 0.23
CA ALA A 61 -16.47 17.76 1.63
C ALA A 61 -17.62 17.03 2.35
N TRP A 62 -18.77 16.89 1.68
CA TRP A 62 -19.92 16.17 2.19
C TRP A 62 -19.62 14.67 2.39
N ASP A 63 -19.06 14.02 1.38
CA ASP A 63 -18.76 12.59 1.44
C ASP A 63 -17.64 12.28 2.47
N LEU A 64 -16.64 13.16 2.59
CA LEU A 64 -15.63 13.06 3.65
C LEU A 64 -16.23 13.31 5.05
N GLY A 65 -17.29 14.11 5.17
CA GLY A 65 -18.06 14.25 6.41
C GLY A 65 -18.56 12.89 6.92
N TYR A 66 -19.16 12.08 6.05
CA TYR A 66 -19.59 10.72 6.40
C TYR A 66 -18.44 9.77 6.73
N VAL A 67 -17.29 9.93 6.06
CA VAL A 67 -16.07 9.16 6.35
C VAL A 67 -15.61 9.47 7.79
N ILE A 68 -15.57 10.75 8.19
CA ILE A 68 -15.16 11.17 9.54
C ILE A 68 -16.15 10.68 10.60
N GLU A 69 -17.45 10.79 10.34
CA GLU A 69 -18.48 10.23 11.22
C GLU A 69 -18.27 8.72 11.41
N SER A 70 -18.03 7.99 10.31
CA SER A 70 -17.75 6.55 10.35
C SER A 70 -16.47 6.24 11.15
N LEU A 71 -15.42 7.06 11.07
CA LEU A 71 -14.21 6.88 11.89
C LEU A 71 -14.48 7.13 13.37
N GLY A 72 -15.33 8.11 13.70
CA GLY A 72 -15.71 8.41 15.08
C GLY A 72 -16.54 7.29 15.74
N GLU A 73 -17.21 6.45 14.94
CA GLU A 73 -17.93 5.27 15.41
C GLU A 73 -17.02 4.07 15.70
N VAL A 74 -15.83 4.03 15.09
CA VAL A 74 -14.84 2.99 15.37
C VAL A 74 -14.16 3.30 16.71
N SER A 75 -14.27 2.39 17.67
CA SER A 75 -13.62 2.57 18.97
C SER A 75 -12.10 2.64 18.80
N GLY A 76 -11.50 3.73 19.30
CA GLY A 76 -10.05 3.96 19.22
C GLY A 76 -9.20 3.02 20.08
N ASP A 77 -9.84 2.15 20.86
CA ASP A 77 -9.18 1.33 21.85
C ASP A 77 -8.69 -0.02 21.30
N GLU A 78 -9.04 -0.43 20.07
CA GLU A 78 -8.74 -1.80 19.65
C GLU A 78 -8.32 -2.02 18.18
N TYR A 79 -7.23 -2.78 18.04
CA TYR A 79 -6.73 -3.42 16.83
C TYR A 79 -7.75 -4.30 16.09
N TYR A 80 -8.92 -4.58 16.69
CA TYR A 80 -9.95 -5.45 16.11
C TYR A 80 -10.76 -4.77 14.99
N HIS A 81 -10.72 -3.45 14.87
CA HIS A 81 -11.46 -2.72 13.83
C HIS A 81 -10.60 -2.28 12.65
N LEU A 82 -9.36 -2.76 12.53
CA LEU A 82 -8.46 -2.36 11.43
C LEU A 82 -9.06 -2.58 10.04
N GLN A 83 -9.92 -3.59 9.88
CA GLN A 83 -10.64 -3.81 8.63
C GLN A 83 -11.64 -2.69 8.36
N GLU A 84 -12.49 -2.36 9.33
CA GLU A 84 -13.48 -1.29 9.23
C GLU A 84 -12.81 0.06 8.97
N VAL A 85 -11.71 0.37 9.68
CA VAL A 85 -10.90 1.57 9.43
C VAL A 85 -10.34 1.55 8.00
N GLY A 86 -9.85 0.39 7.54
CA GLY A 86 -9.35 0.21 6.16
C GLY A 86 -10.43 0.49 5.11
N GLU A 87 -11.66 0.03 5.33
CA GLU A 87 -12.80 0.28 4.46
C GLU A 87 -13.19 1.76 4.43
N VAL A 88 -13.06 2.47 5.56
CA VAL A 88 -13.29 3.91 5.62
C VAL A 88 -12.25 4.68 4.79
N PHE A 89 -10.96 4.35 4.91
CA PHE A 89 -9.91 4.97 4.08
C PHE A 89 -10.02 4.57 2.60
N ALA A 90 -10.47 3.35 2.29
CA ALA A 90 -10.72 2.94 0.90
C ALA A 90 -11.84 3.79 0.27
N ARG A 91 -12.92 4.06 1.01
CA ARG A 91 -13.98 4.98 0.57
C ARG A 91 -13.45 6.40 0.36
N ALA A 92 -12.66 6.92 1.30
CA ALA A 92 -12.03 8.24 1.15
C ALA A 92 -11.16 8.34 -0.11
N ARG A 93 -10.34 7.32 -0.37
CA ARG A 93 -9.52 7.23 -1.59
C ARG A 93 -10.39 7.30 -2.85
N ASP A 94 -11.47 6.53 -2.88
CA ASP A 94 -12.34 6.45 -4.06
C ASP A 94 -13.09 7.78 -4.32
N ILE A 95 -13.44 8.52 -3.26
CA ILE A 95 -13.99 9.89 -3.34
C ILE A 95 -12.98 10.83 -4.01
N PHE A 96 -11.74 10.85 -3.53
CA PHE A 96 -10.68 11.68 -4.11
C PHE A 96 -10.38 11.32 -5.57
N ALA A 97 -10.26 10.03 -5.88
CA ALA A 97 -10.04 9.55 -7.25
C ALA A 97 -11.22 9.92 -8.18
N GLY A 98 -12.45 9.88 -7.66
CA GLY A 98 -13.65 10.31 -8.37
C GLY A 98 -13.62 11.81 -8.69
N ALA A 99 -13.29 12.63 -7.70
CA ALA A 99 -13.18 14.09 -7.86
C ALA A 99 -12.07 14.49 -8.84
N TYR A 100 -10.92 13.82 -8.77
CA TYR A 100 -9.84 14.02 -9.74
C TYR A 100 -10.32 13.76 -11.18
N ARG A 101 -10.95 12.61 -11.44
CA ARG A 101 -11.48 12.27 -12.78
C ARG A 101 -12.56 13.24 -13.24
N ALA A 102 -13.41 13.69 -12.32
CA ALA A 102 -14.45 14.67 -12.64
C ALA A 102 -13.85 16.03 -13.02
N LEU A 103 -12.80 16.46 -12.32
CA LEU A 103 -12.09 17.69 -12.60
C LEU A 103 -11.25 17.61 -13.89
N GLU A 104 -10.55 16.49 -14.12
CA GLU A 104 -9.76 16.23 -15.34
C GLU A 104 -10.60 16.33 -16.63
N ALA A 105 -11.90 16.05 -16.54
CA ALA A 105 -12.82 16.13 -17.66
C ALA A 105 -13.25 17.56 -18.01
N LEU A 106 -12.91 18.56 -17.20
CA LEU A 106 -13.24 19.96 -17.43
C LEU A 106 -12.13 20.67 -18.21
N ASP A 107 -12.52 21.60 -19.08
CA ASP A 107 -11.60 22.54 -19.73
C ASP A 107 -11.65 23.88 -19.00
N PRO A 108 -10.63 24.22 -18.19
CA PRO A 108 -10.64 25.44 -17.37
C PRO A 108 -10.41 26.70 -18.25
N PRO A 109 -11.07 27.83 -17.94
CA PRO A 109 -10.70 29.12 -18.53
C PRO A 109 -9.32 29.56 -18.06
N GLU A 110 -8.67 30.45 -18.83
CA GLU A 110 -7.28 30.88 -18.59
C GLU A 110 -7.10 31.47 -17.18
N GLU A 111 -8.06 32.28 -16.71
CA GLU A 111 -8.03 32.87 -15.36
C GLU A 111 -8.13 31.84 -14.22
N ALA A 112 -8.51 30.59 -14.50
CA ALA A 112 -8.73 29.54 -13.51
C ALA A 112 -7.70 28.41 -13.55
N LEU A 113 -6.73 28.45 -14.47
CA LEU A 113 -5.74 27.39 -14.68
C LEU A 113 -4.95 27.06 -13.41
N GLU A 114 -4.51 28.06 -12.66
CA GLU A 114 -3.76 27.85 -11.42
C GLU A 114 -4.61 27.12 -10.36
N LEU A 115 -5.86 27.58 -10.15
CA LEU A 115 -6.78 26.90 -9.24
C LEU A 115 -7.10 25.48 -9.69
N HIS A 116 -7.27 25.26 -11.00
CA HIS A 116 -7.52 23.93 -11.56
C HIS A 116 -6.38 22.97 -11.20
N LEU A 117 -5.13 23.39 -11.43
CA LEU A 117 -3.96 22.57 -11.10
C LEU A 117 -3.85 22.29 -9.60
N ASP A 118 -4.15 23.28 -8.75
CA ASP A 118 -4.13 23.10 -7.30
C ASP A 118 -5.20 22.12 -6.81
N LEU A 119 -6.41 22.16 -7.40
CA LEU A 119 -7.46 21.19 -7.11
C LEU A 119 -7.09 19.78 -7.59
N MET A 120 -6.49 19.65 -8.78
CA MET A 120 -5.99 18.37 -9.29
C MET A 120 -4.92 17.78 -8.36
N HIS A 121 -3.96 18.60 -7.91
CA HIS A 121 -2.96 18.16 -6.94
C HIS A 121 -3.59 17.78 -5.59
N PHE A 122 -4.55 18.55 -5.10
CA PHE A 122 -5.24 18.23 -3.85
C PHE A 122 -5.97 16.88 -3.91
N TYR A 123 -6.72 16.62 -4.98
CA TYR A 123 -7.41 15.33 -5.13
C TYR A 123 -6.45 14.16 -5.32
N ALA A 124 -5.37 14.34 -6.10
CA ALA A 124 -4.33 13.32 -6.24
C ALA A 124 -3.60 13.04 -4.92
N ASP A 125 -3.32 14.08 -4.13
CA ASP A 125 -2.74 13.94 -2.79
C ASP A 125 -3.68 13.19 -1.85
N GLY A 126 -4.96 13.56 -1.80
CA GLY A 126 -5.95 12.89 -0.97
C GLY A 126 -6.10 11.42 -1.31
N GLU A 127 -6.15 11.08 -2.60
CA GLU A 127 -6.16 9.68 -3.08
C GLU A 127 -4.93 8.92 -2.59
N ARG A 128 -3.74 9.52 -2.77
CA ARG A 128 -2.46 8.92 -2.40
C ARG A 128 -2.33 8.71 -0.89
N GLU A 129 -2.72 9.70 -0.08
CA GLU A 129 -2.68 9.60 1.39
C GLU A 129 -3.64 8.53 1.90
N ALA A 130 -4.88 8.54 1.42
CA ALA A 130 -5.87 7.52 1.78
C ALA A 130 -5.43 6.11 1.34
N GLY A 131 -4.89 5.98 0.13
CA GLY A 131 -4.32 4.73 -0.38
C GLY A 131 -3.12 4.25 0.44
N THR A 132 -2.26 5.16 0.88
CA THR A 132 -1.15 4.83 1.79
C THR A 132 -1.68 4.27 3.10
N MET A 133 -2.71 4.89 3.68
CA MET A 133 -3.34 4.40 4.91
C MET A 133 -3.97 3.01 4.73
N VAL A 134 -4.67 2.75 3.62
CA VAL A 134 -5.21 1.41 3.31
C VAL A 134 -4.10 0.36 3.29
N ASN A 135 -2.98 0.66 2.62
CA ASN A 135 -1.85 -0.27 2.54
C ASN A 135 -1.19 -0.49 3.90
N SER A 136 -1.03 0.56 4.71
CA SER A 136 -0.50 0.47 6.08
C SER A 136 -1.38 -0.39 6.98
N LEU A 137 -2.70 -0.20 6.92
CA LEU A 137 -3.66 -0.99 7.68
C LEU A 137 -3.64 -2.46 7.25
N GLY A 138 -3.53 -2.74 5.94
CA GLY A 138 -3.37 -4.09 5.42
C GLY A 138 -2.11 -4.79 5.95
N LEU A 139 -0.98 -4.09 6.05
CA LEU A 139 0.22 -4.63 6.67
C LEU A 139 -0.02 -4.97 8.15
N PHE A 140 -0.66 -4.08 8.91
CA PHE A 140 -0.90 -4.30 10.33
C PHE A 140 -1.87 -5.45 10.62
N GLN A 141 -2.89 -5.64 9.78
CA GLN A 141 -3.80 -6.78 9.86
C GLN A 141 -3.06 -8.13 9.74
N ILE A 142 -1.97 -8.18 8.98
CA ILE A 142 -1.12 -9.37 8.84
C ILE A 142 -0.20 -9.51 10.06
N VAL A 143 0.48 -8.43 10.45
CA VAL A 143 1.56 -8.49 11.44
C VAL A 143 1.06 -8.61 12.88
N LEU A 144 -0.02 -7.94 13.24
CA LEU A 144 -0.47 -7.91 14.65
C LEU A 144 -0.86 -9.27 15.22
N PRO A 145 -1.60 -10.14 14.50
CA PRO A 145 -1.84 -11.51 14.96
C PRO A 145 -0.53 -12.27 15.20
N MET A 146 0.44 -12.15 14.29
CA MET A 146 1.75 -12.81 14.44
C MET A 146 2.50 -12.32 15.68
N LEU A 147 2.45 -11.01 15.96
CA LEU A 147 3.08 -10.43 17.15
C LEU A 147 2.35 -10.83 18.45
N ALA A 148 1.03 -10.98 18.41
CA ALA A 148 0.24 -11.46 19.54
C ALA A 148 0.56 -12.93 19.86
N ASP A 149 0.78 -13.75 18.83
CA ASP A 149 1.11 -15.16 18.98
C ASP A 149 2.48 -15.42 19.62
N VAL A 150 3.36 -14.43 19.67
CA VAL A 150 4.60 -14.53 20.45
C VAL A 150 4.30 -14.87 21.91
N ASP A 151 3.23 -14.32 22.49
CA ASP A 151 2.86 -14.61 23.87
C ASP A 151 2.30 -16.03 24.07
N ASN A 152 1.96 -16.73 22.97
CA ASN A 152 1.33 -18.05 22.97
C ASN A 152 2.27 -19.17 22.49
N LEU A 153 3.58 -18.91 22.35
CA LEU A 153 4.53 -19.95 21.95
C LEU A 153 4.52 -21.14 22.93
N ALA A 154 4.74 -22.34 22.40
CA ALA A 154 4.66 -23.58 23.16
C ALA A 154 5.88 -23.77 24.08
N LEU A 155 7.09 -23.45 23.61
CA LEU A 155 8.34 -23.68 24.35
C LEU A 155 8.41 -22.93 25.70
N PRO A 156 8.08 -21.62 25.77
CA PRO A 156 8.02 -20.90 27.03
C PRO A 156 7.02 -21.50 28.03
N SER A 157 5.95 -22.09 27.52
CA SER A 157 4.78 -22.56 28.28
C SER A 157 4.94 -23.97 28.88
N LEU A 158 6.03 -24.67 28.55
CA LEU A 158 6.33 -25.99 29.10
C LEU A 158 6.47 -25.94 30.64
N PRO A 159 6.23 -27.06 31.36
CA PRO A 159 6.53 -27.15 32.79
C PRO A 159 8.04 -27.02 33.08
N ASP A 160 8.43 -26.95 34.35
CA ASP A 160 9.85 -26.83 34.76
C ASP A 160 10.68 -28.10 34.54
N GLN A 161 10.02 -29.26 34.49
CA GLN A 161 10.66 -30.56 34.24
C GLN A 161 9.97 -31.29 33.08
N PRO A 162 10.02 -30.72 31.85
CA PRO A 162 9.41 -31.35 30.70
C PRO A 162 10.24 -32.55 30.25
N GLN A 163 9.57 -33.55 29.69
CA GLN A 163 10.23 -34.68 29.07
C GLN A 163 10.89 -34.23 27.75
N PRO A 164 12.02 -34.81 27.33
CA PRO A 164 12.72 -34.40 26.11
C PRO A 164 11.83 -34.39 24.85
N GLN A 165 10.86 -35.30 24.77
CA GLN A 165 9.89 -35.37 23.67
C GLN A 165 8.92 -34.18 23.64
N GLU A 166 8.55 -33.63 24.80
CA GLU A 166 7.67 -32.45 24.92
C GLU A 166 8.43 -31.20 24.49
N ILE A 167 9.69 -31.06 24.90
CA ILE A 167 10.58 -29.98 24.45
C ILE A 167 10.75 -30.01 22.94
N ARG A 168 11.00 -31.21 22.39
CA ARG A 168 11.14 -31.39 20.94
C ARG A 168 9.89 -30.99 20.19
N GLY A 169 8.72 -31.47 20.62
CA GLY A 169 7.45 -31.18 19.98
C GLY A 169 7.15 -29.67 19.96
N ALA A 170 7.29 -29.02 21.11
CA ALA A 170 7.09 -27.57 21.23
C ALA A 170 8.10 -26.77 20.36
N ALA A 171 9.37 -27.18 20.33
CA ALA A 171 10.37 -26.51 19.49
C ALA A 171 10.11 -26.70 17.99
N GLU A 172 9.68 -27.89 17.58
CA GLU A 172 9.33 -28.15 16.17
C GLU A 172 8.11 -27.33 15.75
N GLU A 173 7.11 -27.20 16.61
CA GLU A 173 5.92 -26.39 16.40
C GLU A 173 6.26 -24.91 16.29
N ASP A 174 6.91 -24.33 17.30
CA ASP A 174 7.26 -22.91 17.33
C ASP A 174 8.18 -22.54 16.15
N ARG A 175 9.16 -23.39 15.82
CA ARG A 175 10.04 -23.15 14.66
C ARG A 175 9.24 -23.10 13.36
N ARG A 176 8.31 -24.04 13.16
CA ARG A 176 7.45 -24.06 11.97
C ARG A 176 6.59 -22.80 11.90
N THR A 177 6.01 -22.38 13.01
CA THR A 177 5.23 -21.13 13.09
C THR A 177 6.07 -19.92 12.68
N MET A 178 7.29 -19.77 13.20
CA MET A 178 8.18 -18.67 12.80
C MET A 178 8.59 -18.73 11.33
N GLU A 179 8.83 -19.93 10.79
CA GLU A 179 9.14 -20.11 9.36
C GLU A 179 7.97 -19.76 8.45
N ASP A 180 6.74 -20.07 8.86
CA ASP A 180 5.54 -19.70 8.12
C ASP A 180 5.31 -18.18 8.18
N TYR A 181 5.51 -17.53 9.33
CA TYR A 181 5.45 -16.07 9.44
C TYR A 181 6.51 -15.38 8.57
N LEU A 182 7.77 -15.81 8.63
CA LEU A 182 8.81 -15.23 7.78
C LEU A 182 8.48 -15.37 6.29
N ARG A 183 7.95 -16.51 5.87
CA ARG A 183 7.53 -16.74 4.48
C ARG A 183 6.38 -15.81 4.07
N GLU A 184 5.39 -15.61 4.94
CA GLU A 184 4.29 -14.69 4.69
C GLU A 184 4.81 -13.25 4.56
N LEU A 185 5.73 -12.84 5.44
CA LEU A 185 6.31 -11.51 5.41
C LEU A 185 7.20 -11.25 4.19
N GLU A 186 7.91 -12.26 3.65
CA GLU A 186 8.79 -12.10 2.47
C GLU A 186 8.07 -11.55 1.23
N GLY A 187 6.80 -11.91 1.04
CA GLY A 187 6.01 -11.48 -0.12
C GLY A 187 5.45 -10.05 -0.02
N ILE A 188 5.59 -9.41 1.13
CA ILE A 188 4.94 -8.11 1.40
C ILE A 188 5.85 -6.96 0.97
N THR A 189 5.28 -6.06 0.16
CA THR A 189 5.87 -4.75 -0.13
C THR A 189 5.23 -3.72 0.78
N PRO A 190 5.91 -3.27 1.86
CA PRO A 190 5.32 -2.31 2.79
C PRO A 190 5.31 -0.90 2.19
N PRO A 191 4.42 -0.02 2.68
CA PRO A 191 4.57 1.43 2.53
C PRO A 191 5.97 1.90 2.92
N GLU A 192 6.46 2.97 2.29
CA GLU A 192 7.84 3.44 2.46
C GLU A 192 8.17 3.78 3.93
N ASP A 193 7.25 4.43 4.62
CA ASP A 193 7.34 4.79 6.04
C ASP A 193 7.31 3.58 6.99
N LEU A 194 6.89 2.40 6.50
CA LEU A 194 6.80 1.16 7.28
C LEU A 194 7.85 0.11 6.92
N ARG A 195 8.81 0.42 6.04
CA ARG A 195 9.90 -0.50 5.68
C ARG A 195 10.73 -0.90 6.90
N GLU A 196 11.18 0.08 7.68
CA GLU A 196 11.99 -0.19 8.87
C GLU A 196 11.21 -0.99 9.92
N TYR A 197 9.92 -0.72 10.05
CA TYR A 197 9.03 -1.48 10.93
C TYR A 197 8.96 -2.96 10.51
N LEU A 198 8.70 -3.24 9.23
CA LEU A 198 8.63 -4.61 8.72
C LEU A 198 9.97 -5.35 8.87
N GLU A 199 11.11 -4.67 8.65
CA GLU A 199 12.42 -5.26 8.86
C GLU A 199 12.67 -5.64 10.33
N LYS A 200 12.22 -4.83 11.29
CA LYS A 200 12.29 -5.17 12.72
C LYS A 200 11.42 -6.39 13.04
N VAL A 201 10.21 -6.46 12.49
CA VAL A 201 9.32 -7.62 12.66
C VAL A 201 9.96 -8.90 12.09
N ARG A 202 10.54 -8.83 10.89
CA ARG A 202 11.30 -9.96 10.29
C ARG A 202 12.49 -10.35 11.15
N GLY A 203 13.22 -9.37 11.69
CA GLY A 203 14.35 -9.58 12.60
C GLY A 203 13.94 -10.30 13.88
N LEU A 204 12.83 -9.88 14.49
CA LEU A 204 12.27 -10.52 15.68
C LEU A 204 11.96 -12.00 15.44
N PHE A 205 11.20 -12.32 14.38
CA PHE A 205 10.83 -13.71 14.08
C PHE A 205 12.03 -14.55 13.62
N GLY A 206 12.99 -13.95 12.92
CA GLY A 206 14.27 -14.60 12.61
C GLY A 206 15.05 -14.99 13.86
N SER A 207 15.17 -14.07 14.82
CA SER A 207 15.81 -14.30 16.11
C SER A 207 15.11 -15.40 16.92
N LEU A 208 13.77 -15.36 16.98
CA LEU A 208 12.96 -16.41 17.63
C LEU A 208 13.18 -17.78 17.01
N ARG A 209 13.11 -17.89 15.68
CA ARG A 209 13.38 -19.14 14.95
C ARG A 209 14.76 -19.70 15.29
N ASP A 210 15.78 -18.84 15.33
CA ASP A 210 17.16 -19.27 15.61
C ASP A 210 17.32 -19.72 17.07
N MET A 211 16.69 -19.02 18.02
CA MET A 211 16.63 -19.41 19.43
C MET A 211 15.96 -20.78 19.61
N VAL A 212 14.78 -20.99 19.02
CA VAL A 212 14.04 -22.25 19.07
C VAL A 212 14.85 -23.38 18.42
N SER A 213 15.51 -23.09 17.29
CA SER A 213 16.38 -24.07 16.62
C SER A 213 17.56 -24.49 17.48
N GLY A 214 18.12 -23.58 18.28
CA GLY A 214 19.16 -23.90 19.27
C GLY A 214 18.68 -24.91 20.31
N VAL A 215 17.47 -24.75 20.83
CA VAL A 215 16.88 -25.72 21.76
C VAL A 215 16.67 -27.07 21.09
N LEU A 216 16.11 -27.09 19.88
CA LEU A 216 15.85 -28.33 19.13
C LEU A 216 17.14 -29.14 18.89
N GLN A 217 18.26 -28.48 18.64
CA GLN A 217 19.56 -29.10 18.46
C GLN A 217 20.15 -29.68 19.77
N ALA A 218 19.81 -29.10 20.92
CA ALA A 218 20.30 -29.51 22.23
C ALA A 218 19.48 -30.64 22.88
N VAL A 219 18.21 -30.83 22.49
CA VAL A 219 17.34 -31.89 23.05
C VAL A 219 17.96 -33.30 23.02
N PRO A 220 18.63 -33.77 21.94
CA PRO A 220 19.28 -35.08 21.94
C PRO A 220 20.35 -35.27 23.02
N ALA A 221 20.96 -34.17 23.48
CA ALA A 221 21.95 -34.18 24.57
C ALA A 221 21.31 -34.17 25.98
N LYS A 222 19.97 -34.09 26.07
CA LYS A 222 19.20 -33.94 27.33
C LYS A 222 19.62 -32.72 28.16
N GLU A 223 20.08 -31.67 27.49
CA GLU A 223 20.54 -30.44 28.12
C GLU A 223 19.36 -29.53 28.40
N LEU A 224 18.74 -29.68 29.58
CA LEU A 224 17.68 -28.78 30.07
C LEU A 224 18.17 -27.33 30.23
N GLU A 225 19.49 -27.12 30.31
CA GLU A 225 20.13 -25.80 30.31
C GLU A 225 19.75 -24.97 29.08
N SER A 226 19.63 -25.60 27.90
CA SER A 226 19.21 -24.91 26.67
C SER A 226 17.79 -24.33 26.74
N LEU A 227 16.87 -25.02 27.42
CA LEU A 227 15.50 -24.53 27.64
C LEU A 227 15.49 -23.38 28.67
N ALA A 228 16.32 -23.46 29.70
CA ALA A 228 16.47 -22.39 30.68
C ALA A 228 17.05 -21.11 30.04
N ASP A 229 18.10 -21.25 29.23
CA ASP A 229 18.71 -20.16 28.47
C ASP A 229 17.71 -19.53 27.49
N PHE A 230 16.93 -20.37 26.80
CA PHE A 230 15.86 -19.89 25.94
C PHE A 230 14.86 -19.04 26.71
N ARG A 231 14.33 -19.53 27.85
CA ARG A 231 13.34 -18.80 28.65
C ARG A 231 13.88 -17.46 29.14
N GLN A 232 15.15 -17.42 29.57
CA GLN A 232 15.79 -16.18 29.98
C GLN A 232 15.89 -15.16 28.83
N ARG A 233 16.22 -15.64 27.63
CA ARG A 233 16.32 -14.81 26.42
C ARG A 233 14.97 -14.47 25.80
N PHE A 234 13.91 -15.20 26.13
CA PHE A 234 12.57 -15.00 25.57
C PHE A 234 11.87 -13.77 26.16
N VAL A 235 12.09 -13.46 27.45
CA VAL A 235 11.51 -12.27 28.10
C VAL A 235 11.77 -10.96 27.35
N PRO A 236 13.02 -10.60 26.96
CA PRO A 236 13.25 -9.38 26.18
C PRO A 236 12.61 -9.42 24.79
N VAL A 237 12.48 -10.61 24.18
CA VAL A 237 11.81 -10.79 22.87
C VAL A 237 10.31 -10.51 22.98
N GLN A 238 9.64 -10.96 24.04
CA GLN A 238 8.24 -10.59 24.32
C GLN A 238 8.09 -9.07 24.49
N GLY A 239 9.05 -8.44 25.18
CA GLY A 239 9.11 -6.98 25.32
C GLY A 239 9.22 -6.27 23.97
N GLU A 240 10.07 -6.78 23.07
CA GLU A 240 10.23 -6.25 21.71
C GLU A 240 8.96 -6.43 20.87
N ALA A 241 8.32 -7.60 20.92
CA ALA A 241 7.03 -7.85 20.26
C ALA A 241 5.94 -6.89 20.75
N SER A 242 5.89 -6.64 22.07
CA SER A 242 4.99 -5.65 22.66
C SER A 242 5.30 -4.21 22.18
N GLY A 243 6.57 -3.83 22.11
CA GLY A 243 6.98 -2.54 21.56
C GLY A 243 6.61 -2.35 20.08
N LEU A 244 6.72 -3.40 19.28
CA LEU A 244 6.29 -3.38 17.87
C LEU A 244 4.77 -3.25 17.74
N ARG A 245 3.98 -3.88 18.62
CA ARG A 245 2.52 -3.63 18.71
C ARG A 245 2.24 -2.17 19.06
N GLY A 246 2.93 -1.61 20.06
CA GLY A 246 2.80 -0.20 20.45
C GLY A 246 3.16 0.79 19.34
N THR A 247 4.09 0.43 18.45
CA THR A 247 4.42 1.23 17.26
C THR A 247 3.23 1.35 16.30
N VAL A 248 2.46 0.28 16.13
CA VAL A 248 1.24 0.30 15.31
C VAL A 248 0.21 1.25 15.92
N GLN A 249 0.00 1.19 17.24
CA GLN A 249 -0.92 2.10 17.92
C GLN A 249 -0.52 3.56 17.71
N ALA A 250 0.76 3.90 17.87
CA ALA A 250 1.26 5.24 17.63
C ALA A 250 1.04 5.69 16.17
N TYR A 251 1.20 4.78 15.21
CA TYR A 251 0.92 5.05 13.80
C TYR A 251 -0.55 5.38 13.56
N LEU A 252 -1.47 4.58 14.14
CA LEU A 252 -2.91 4.76 13.99
C LEU A 252 -3.41 6.06 14.63
N VAL A 253 -2.87 6.45 15.78
CA VAL A 253 -3.14 7.76 16.40
C VAL A 253 -2.72 8.89 15.47
N GLY A 254 -1.58 8.74 14.77
CA GLY A 254 -1.12 9.70 13.76
C GLY A 254 -1.94 9.72 12.47
N ALA A 255 -2.84 8.77 12.23
CA ALA A 255 -3.68 8.77 11.03
C ALA A 255 -4.76 9.86 11.06
N GLY A 256 -5.32 10.14 12.25
CA GLY A 256 -6.33 11.18 12.43
C GLY A 256 -5.83 12.56 12.01
N SER A 257 -4.60 12.92 12.40
CA SER A 257 -3.99 14.21 12.03
C SER A 257 -3.74 14.36 10.53
N ARG A 258 -3.57 13.25 9.79
CA ARG A 258 -3.46 13.29 8.32
C ARG A 258 -4.79 13.66 7.67
N ILE A 259 -5.91 13.19 8.22
CA ILE A 259 -7.26 13.56 7.76
C ILE A 259 -7.54 15.03 8.07
N ASP A 260 -7.23 15.49 9.28
CA ASP A 260 -7.40 16.89 9.68
C ASP A 260 -6.67 17.85 8.72
N GLY A 261 -5.43 17.50 8.34
CA GLY A 261 -4.66 18.27 7.35
C GLY A 261 -5.29 18.31 5.95
N LEU A 262 -5.96 17.24 5.53
CA LEU A 262 -6.70 17.23 4.25
C LEU A 262 -7.96 18.12 4.32
N ILE A 263 -8.66 18.14 5.46
CA ILE A 263 -9.83 19.00 5.69
C ILE A 263 -9.42 20.48 5.65
N GLU A 264 -8.35 20.85 6.35
CA GLU A 264 -7.85 22.22 6.39
C GLU A 264 -7.48 22.73 4.98
N ARG A 265 -6.68 21.95 4.24
CA ARG A 265 -6.33 22.25 2.84
C ARG A 265 -7.56 22.37 1.94
N GLY A 266 -8.57 21.50 2.15
CA GLY A 266 -9.83 21.58 1.42
C GLY A 266 -10.57 22.90 1.68
N GLY A 267 -10.63 23.35 2.93
CA GLY A 267 -11.25 24.62 3.30
C GLY A 267 -10.62 25.84 2.62
N GLU A 268 -9.29 25.86 2.48
CA GLU A 268 -8.58 26.92 1.76
C GLU A 268 -8.95 26.95 0.27
N LEU A 269 -9.06 25.77 -0.36
CA LEU A 269 -9.46 25.65 -1.76
C LEU A 269 -10.92 26.06 -1.99
N ALA A 270 -11.82 25.70 -1.08
CA ALA A 270 -13.22 26.16 -1.11
C ALA A 270 -13.31 27.70 -1.07
N ALA A 271 -12.47 28.35 -0.27
CA ALA A 271 -12.41 29.81 -0.22
C ALA A 271 -11.89 30.45 -1.52
N ARG A 272 -10.97 29.78 -2.23
CA ARG A 272 -10.45 30.22 -3.53
C ARG A 272 -11.44 30.02 -4.66
N ILE A 273 -12.17 28.90 -4.69
CA ILE A 273 -13.26 28.65 -5.64
C ILE A 273 -14.30 29.78 -5.62
N LYS A 274 -14.68 30.26 -4.43
CA LYS A 274 -15.66 31.35 -4.26
C LYS A 274 -15.19 32.73 -4.77
N ARG A 275 -13.89 32.89 -5.06
CA ARG A 275 -13.29 34.15 -5.53
C ARG A 275 -13.03 34.18 -7.03
N LEU A 276 -13.23 33.05 -7.71
CA LEU A 276 -13.29 32.98 -9.17
C LEU A 276 -14.49 33.79 -9.69
#